data_AF-A0A6C0L077-F1
#
_entry.id   AF-A0A6C0L077-F1
#
_cell.length_a   1.000
_cell.length_b   1.000
_cell.length_c   1.000
_cell.angle_alpha   90.00
_cell.angle_beta   90.00
_cell.angle_gamma   90.00
#
_symmetry.space_group_name_H-M   'P 1'
#
loop_
_entity.id
_entity.type
_entity.pdbx_description
1 polymer ?
#
loop_
_entity_poly.entity_id
_entity_poly.type
_entity_poly.pdbx_seq_one_letter_code
_entity_poly.pdbx_strand_id
1 'polypeptide(L)'
;MLYVGYPVYFETALKLIPPSPGTSLHDLLATQGVTLYEIDKGVCILGLEVAEIHIADRAYQSVDDGLRHILDAKKKVVTGLKALNANLSRFEIAPMEQETIWVENPEPYLITTGF
;
A
#
# COMPACT_ATOMS: atom_id res chain seq x y z
N MET A 1 11.76 2.41 -6.58
CA MET A 1 10.60 3.27 -6.28
C MET A 1 10.24 3.14 -4.81
N LEU A 2 9.60 4.17 -4.23
CA LEU A 2 9.19 4.16 -2.81
C LEU A 2 7.67 4.07 -2.70
N TYR A 3 7.19 3.09 -1.96
CA TYR A 3 5.78 2.87 -1.71
C TYR A 3 5.47 2.90 -0.22
N VAL A 4 4.23 3.24 0.10
CA VAL A 4 3.65 3.06 1.43
C VAL A 4 2.41 2.20 1.30
N GLY A 5 2.38 1.06 1.99
CA GLY A 5 1.27 0.11 1.85
C GLY A 5 1.51 -1.21 2.53
N TYR A 6 0.69 -2.20 2.16
CA TYR A 6 0.78 -3.56 2.65
C TYR A 6 1.27 -4.48 1.55
N PRO A 7 2.37 -5.24 1.76
CA PRO A 7 2.76 -6.26 0.80
C PRO A 7 1.88 -7.48 1.03
N VAL A 8 1.04 -7.80 0.06
CA VAL A 8 -0.01 -8.82 0.15
C VAL A 8 -0.14 -9.54 -1.18
N TYR A 9 -0.65 -10.77 -1.17
CA TYR A 9 -1.11 -11.39 -2.41
C TYR A 9 -2.43 -10.75 -2.88
N PHE A 10 -2.70 -10.85 -4.18
CA PHE A 10 -3.94 -10.32 -4.77
C PHE A 10 -5.19 -10.92 -4.12
N GLU A 11 -5.17 -12.22 -3.79
CA GLU A 11 -6.26 -12.91 -3.10
C GLU A 11 -6.49 -12.36 -1.70
N THR A 12 -5.44 -11.94 -1.01
CA THR A 12 -5.55 -11.29 0.30
C THR A 12 -6.19 -9.91 0.14
N ALA A 13 -5.80 -9.12 -0.87
CA ALA A 13 -6.42 -7.84 -1.14
C ALA A 13 -7.94 -7.95 -1.44
N LEU A 14 -8.35 -9.00 -2.17
CA LEU A 14 -9.77 -9.30 -2.41
C LEU A 14 -10.54 -9.67 -1.14
N LYS A 15 -9.91 -10.37 -0.20
CA LYS A 15 -10.56 -10.74 1.07
C LYS A 15 -10.68 -9.55 2.03
N LEU A 16 -9.76 -8.59 1.93
CA LEU A 16 -9.75 -7.40 2.78
C LEU A 16 -10.93 -6.48 2.48
N ILE A 17 -11.25 -6.29 1.21
CA ILE A 17 -12.26 -5.32 0.76
C ILE A 17 -13.53 -6.07 0.34
N PRO A 18 -14.69 -5.75 0.92
CA PRO A 18 -15.94 -6.41 0.54
C PRO A 18 -16.24 -6.19 -0.95
N PRO A 19 -16.70 -7.23 -1.67
CA PRO A 19 -16.98 -7.13 -3.09
C PRO A 19 -18.12 -6.15 -3.35
N SER A 20 -17.97 -5.31 -4.37
CA SER A 20 -19.01 -4.42 -4.88
C SER A 20 -19.51 -4.92 -6.24
N PRO A 21 -20.82 -5.22 -6.40
CA PRO A 21 -21.34 -5.72 -7.66
C PRO A 21 -21.03 -4.80 -8.84
N GLY A 22 -20.43 -5.35 -9.89
CA GLY A 22 -20.15 -4.62 -11.13
C GLY A 22 -19.00 -3.61 -11.06
N THR A 23 -18.24 -3.56 -9.95
CA THR A 23 -17.06 -2.69 -9.83
C THR A 23 -15.83 -3.55 -9.57
N SER A 24 -14.75 -3.32 -10.32
CA SER A 24 -13.49 -4.04 -10.09
C SER A 24 -12.81 -3.57 -8.80
N LEU A 25 -11.93 -4.41 -8.23
CA LEU A 25 -11.13 -4.01 -7.07
C LEU A 25 -10.26 -2.78 -7.37
N HIS A 26 -9.68 -2.72 -8.57
CA HIS A 26 -8.84 -1.59 -8.99
C HIS A 26 -9.64 -0.29 -9.04
N ASP A 27 -10.87 -0.31 -9.59
CA ASP A 27 -11.72 0.88 -9.65
C ASP A 27 -12.13 1.35 -8.25
N LEU A 28 -12.49 0.41 -7.36
CA LEU A 28 -12.82 0.73 -5.97
C LEU A 28 -11.65 1.41 -5.26
N LEU A 29 -10.45 0.84 -5.37
CA LEU A 29 -9.24 1.40 -4.79
C LEU A 29 -8.94 2.80 -5.33
N ALA A 30 -9.05 2.98 -6.64
CA ALA A 30 -8.82 4.26 -7.31
C ALA A 30 -9.76 5.37 -6.79
N THR A 31 -11.00 5.06 -6.41
CA THR A 31 -11.92 6.06 -5.82
C THR A 31 -11.41 6.67 -4.52
N GLN A 32 -10.55 5.94 -3.78
CA GLN A 32 -9.95 6.40 -2.53
C GLN A 32 -8.47 6.78 -2.70
N GLY A 33 -8.00 6.85 -3.95
CA GLY A 33 -6.62 7.13 -4.29
C GLY A 33 -5.65 6.01 -3.95
N VAL A 34 -6.10 4.83 -3.51
CA VAL A 34 -5.25 3.67 -3.21
C VAL A 34 -5.09 2.84 -4.49
N THR A 35 -4.04 2.04 -4.60
CA THR A 35 -3.78 1.18 -5.77
C THR A 35 -3.14 -0.14 -5.34
N LEU A 36 -3.25 -1.15 -6.21
CA LEU A 36 -2.48 -2.38 -6.14
C LEU A 36 -1.33 -2.31 -7.14
N TYR A 37 -0.11 -2.23 -6.65
CA TYR A 37 1.11 -2.26 -7.47
C TYR A 37 1.62 -3.68 -7.50
N GLU A 38 1.57 -4.34 -8.66
CA GLU A 38 2.18 -5.65 -8.82
C GLU A 38 3.70 -5.53 -8.68
N ILE A 39 4.26 -6.40 -7.85
CA ILE A 39 5.71 -6.56 -7.69
C ILE A 39 6.08 -8.00 -8.06
N ASP A 40 7.28 -8.44 -7.68
CA ASP A 40 7.76 -9.78 -8.06
C ASP A 40 6.97 -10.92 -7.38
N LYS A 41 7.00 -12.09 -8.02
CA LYS A 41 6.47 -13.38 -7.50
C LYS A 41 4.99 -13.35 -7.08
N GLY A 42 4.17 -12.54 -7.75
CA GLY A 42 2.73 -12.45 -7.49
C GLY A 42 2.36 -11.72 -6.21
N VAL A 43 3.34 -11.13 -5.51
CA VAL A 43 3.07 -10.18 -4.42
C VAL A 43 2.66 -8.85 -5.04
N CYS A 44 1.75 -8.15 -4.36
CA CYS A 44 1.33 -6.80 -4.69
C CYS A 44 1.54 -5.88 -3.49
N ILE A 45 1.72 -4.59 -3.74
CA ILE A 45 1.65 -3.55 -2.73
C ILE A 45 0.27 -2.93 -2.79
N LEU A 46 -0.55 -3.16 -1.78
CA LEU A 46 -1.81 -2.45 -1.57
C LEU A 46 -1.51 -1.11 -0.86
N GLY A 47 -1.49 -0.02 -1.61
CA GLY A 47 -1.08 1.27 -1.05
C GLY A 47 -0.93 2.40 -2.06
N LEU A 48 0.11 3.22 -1.85
CA LEU A 48 0.43 4.43 -2.60
C LEU A 48 1.90 4.43 -2.99
N GLU A 49 2.22 4.90 -4.19
CA GLU A 49 3.57 5.36 -4.52
C GLU A 49 3.82 6.75 -3.91
N VAL A 50 4.98 6.95 -3.29
CA VAL A 50 5.41 8.26 -2.75
C VAL A 50 6.37 8.90 -3.74
N ALA A 51 5.80 9.43 -4.82
CA ALA A 51 6.55 10.05 -5.91
C ALA A 51 7.28 11.33 -5.47
N GLU A 52 6.86 11.96 -4.38
CA GLU A 52 7.46 13.18 -3.83
C GLU A 52 8.89 12.96 -3.29
N ILE A 53 9.31 11.71 -3.12
CA ILE A 53 10.65 11.32 -2.66
C ILE A 53 11.52 10.83 -3.84
N HIS A 54 10.98 10.77 -5.06
CA HIS A 54 11.76 10.48 -6.27
C HIS A 54 12.63 11.69 -6.67
N ILE A 55 13.87 11.68 -6.19
CA ILE A 55 14.90 12.65 -6.60
C ILE A 55 15.45 12.19 -7.95
N ALA A 56 15.00 12.80 -9.05
CA ALA A 56 15.67 12.66 -10.35
C ALA A 56 15.94 14.00 -11.05
N ASP A 57 15.35 15.12 -10.62
CA ASP A 57 15.74 16.42 -11.17
C ASP A 57 15.68 17.53 -10.11
N ARG A 58 16.79 17.71 -9.39
CA ARG A 58 17.22 18.97 -8.75
C ARG A 58 16.37 19.50 -7.57
N ALA A 59 16.34 18.80 -6.44
CA ALA A 59 16.17 19.46 -5.14
C ALA A 59 16.65 18.55 -4.02
N TYR A 60 17.55 19.04 -3.17
CA TYR A 60 17.76 18.45 -1.86
C TYR A 60 16.46 18.63 -1.07
N GLN A 61 15.86 17.55 -0.59
CA GLN A 61 14.71 17.59 0.29
C GLN A 61 15.19 17.50 1.75
N SER A 62 14.54 18.23 2.66
CA SER A 62 14.81 18.03 4.08
C SER A 62 14.32 16.65 4.53
N VAL A 63 15.03 16.03 5.48
CA VAL A 63 14.61 14.74 6.05
C VAL A 63 13.21 14.87 6.69
N ASP A 64 12.94 16.00 7.33
CA ASP A 64 11.65 16.28 7.97
C ASP A 64 10.49 16.31 6.96
N ASP A 65 10.68 16.94 5.80
CA ASP A 65 9.67 16.96 4.75
C ASP A 65 9.46 15.56 4.17
N GLY A 66 10.53 14.81 3.92
CA GLY A 66 10.43 13.42 3.45
C GLY A 66 9.65 12.53 4.43
N LEU A 67 9.93 12.64 5.73
CA LEU A 67 9.19 11.93 6.77
C LEU A 67 7.73 12.36 6.83
N ARG A 68 7.42 13.65 6.64
CA ARG A 68 6.05 14.15 6.58
C ARG A 68 5.28 13.52 5.41
N HIS A 69 5.86 13.47 4.21
CA HIS A 69 5.22 12.82 3.06
C HIS A 69 4.93 11.34 3.32
N ILE A 70 5.87 10.61 3.94
CA ILE A 70 5.67 9.21 4.31
C ILE A 70 4.52 9.06 5.31
N LEU A 71 4.49 9.88 6.37
CA LEU A 71 3.44 9.82 7.38
C LEU A 71 2.06 10.17 6.81
N ASP A 72 1.99 11.16 5.92
CA ASP A 72 0.74 11.52 5.26
C ASP A 72 0.28 10.42 4.30
N ALA A 73 1.20 9.76 3.57
CA ALA A 73 0.88 8.59 2.76
C ALA A 73 0.34 7.44 3.62
N LYS A 74 0.96 7.14 4.77
CA LYS A 74 0.47 6.10 5.70
C LYS A 74 -0.97 6.37 6.14
N LYS A 75 -1.27 7.63 6.53
CA LYS A 75 -2.63 8.04 6.91
C LYS A 75 -3.60 7.89 5.75
N LYS A 76 -3.23 8.32 4.54
CA LYS A 76 -4.06 8.22 3.34
C LYS A 76 -4.41 6.77 3.01
N VAL A 77 -3.45 5.84 3.06
CA VAL A 77 -3.69 4.40 2.84
C VAL A 77 -4.73 3.88 3.82
N VAL A 78 -4.53 4.10 5.12
CA VAL A 78 -5.45 3.57 6.14
C VAL A 78 -6.83 4.20 6.01
N THR A 79 -6.92 5.51 5.81
CA THR A 79 -8.21 6.20 5.64
C THR A 79 -8.94 5.72 4.38
N GLY A 80 -8.24 5.58 3.26
CA GLY A 80 -8.85 5.10 2.01
C GLY A 80 -9.36 3.67 2.12
N LEU A 81 -8.57 2.77 2.71
CA LEU A 81 -9.00 1.39 2.94
C LEU A 81 -10.18 1.30 3.92
N LYS A 82 -10.17 2.10 4.99
CA LYS A 82 -11.32 2.19 5.92
C LYS A 82 -12.59 2.73 5.23
N ALA A 83 -12.46 3.69 4.32
CA ALA A 83 -13.59 4.19 3.54
C ALA A 83 -14.21 3.12 2.62
N LEU A 84 -13.41 2.14 2.19
CA LEU A 84 -13.88 0.95 1.47
C LEU A 84 -14.39 -0.18 2.39
N ASN A 85 -14.51 0.07 3.69
CA ASN A 85 -14.84 -0.94 4.71
C ASN A 85 -13.86 -2.13 4.73
N ALA A 86 -12.59 -1.89 4.43
CA ALA A 86 -11.58 -2.94 4.47
C ALA A 86 -11.36 -3.48 5.90
N ASN A 87 -11.26 -4.80 6.04
CA ASN A 87 -10.97 -5.44 7.33
C ASN A 87 -9.48 -5.40 7.66
N LEU A 88 -9.02 -4.35 8.32
CA LEU A 88 -7.61 -4.19 8.72
C LEU A 88 -7.28 -4.79 10.10
N SER A 89 -8.18 -5.59 10.69
CA SER A 89 -7.97 -6.11 12.06
C SER A 89 -6.92 -7.23 12.11
N ARG A 90 -6.88 -8.09 11.09
CA ARG A 90 -5.91 -9.18 10.98
C ARG A 90 -5.89 -9.73 9.55
N PHE A 91 -4.70 -9.79 8.95
CA PHE A 91 -4.53 -10.36 7.61
C PHE A 91 -3.09 -10.83 7.35
N GLU A 92 -2.92 -11.55 6.24
CA GLU A 92 -1.62 -12.05 5.79
C GLU A 92 -0.82 -10.94 5.13
N ILE A 93 0.41 -10.76 5.62
CA ILE A 93 1.44 -9.95 4.98
C ILE A 93 2.37 -10.92 4.25
N ALA A 94 2.69 -10.61 3.00
CA ALA A 94 3.55 -11.40 2.11
C ALA A 94 4.86 -10.64 1.84
N PRO A 95 5.90 -10.78 2.69
CA PRO A 95 7.20 -10.19 2.41
C PRO A 95 7.85 -10.91 1.21
N MET A 96 8.55 -10.18 0.34
CA MET A 96 9.07 -10.75 -0.92
C MET A 96 10.06 -11.93 -0.76
N GLU A 97 10.74 -12.04 0.38
CA GLU A 97 11.77 -13.06 0.63
C GLU A 97 11.53 -13.89 1.90
N GLN A 98 10.35 -13.78 2.50
CA GLN A 98 10.03 -14.48 3.74
C GLN A 98 8.69 -15.19 3.62
N GLU A 99 8.44 -16.09 4.56
CA GLU A 99 7.14 -16.73 4.66
C GLU A 99 6.05 -15.69 4.97
N THR A 100 4.85 -15.95 4.44
CA THR A 100 3.66 -15.17 4.75
C THR A 100 3.37 -15.25 6.24
N ILE A 101 3.09 -14.09 6.85
CA ILE A 101 2.80 -14.00 8.28
C ILE A 101 1.43 -13.37 8.51
N TRP A 102 0.70 -13.88 9.51
CA TRP A 102 -0.52 -13.24 9.99
C TRP A 102 -0.17 -12.13 10.97
N VAL A 103 -0.62 -10.91 10.69
CA VAL A 103 -0.36 -9.74 11.54
C VAL A 103 -1.67 -9.15 12.03
N GLU A 104 -1.75 -8.84 13.32
CA GLU A 104 -2.88 -8.14 13.92
C GLU A 104 -2.69 -6.63 13.80
N ASN A 105 -3.74 -5.93 13.36
CA ASN A 105 -3.78 -4.48 13.14
C ASN A 105 -2.51 -3.93 12.48
N PRO A 106 -2.06 -4.48 11.34
CA PRO A 106 -0.80 -4.07 10.74
C PRO A 106 -0.85 -2.60 10.33
N GLU A 107 0.24 -1.88 10.62
CA GLU A 107 0.46 -0.55 10.06
C GLU A 107 0.98 -0.65 8.62
N PRO A 108 0.71 0.35 7.76
CA PRO A 108 1.33 0.38 6.44
C PRO A 108 2.85 0.45 6.55
N TYR A 109 3.53 -0.35 5.73
CA TYR A 109 4.97 -0.43 5.64
C TYR A 109 5.51 0.57 4.64
N LEU A 110 6.76 0.98 4.85
CA LEU A 110 7.55 1.66 3.82
C LEU A 110 8.26 0.58 3.00
N ILE A 111 8.01 0.55 1.69
CA ILE A 111 8.48 -0.52 0.80
C ILE A 111 9.29 0.10 -0.32
N THR A 112 10.55 -0.30 -0.42
CA THR A 112 11.43 0.08 -1.52
C THR A 112 11.50 -1.07 -2.52
N THR A 113 11.18 -0.81 -3.78
CA THR A 113 11.47 -1.75 -4.86
C THR A 113 12.73 -1.28 -5.59
N GLY A 114 13.75 -2.13 -5.62
CA GLY A 114 14.89 -1.97 -6.52
C GLY A 114 14.57 -2.65 -7.84
N PHE A 115 14.80 -1.97 -8.96
CA PHE A 115 14.99 -2.62 -10.25
C PHE A 115 16.47 -2.91 -10.42
#